data_AF-A0A7U9HSP3-F1
#
_entry.id   AF-A0A7U9HSP3-F1
#
_cell.length_a   1.000
_cell.length_b   1.000
_cell.length_c   1.000
_cell.angle_alpha   90.00
_cell.angle_beta   90.00
_cell.angle_gamma   90.00
#
_symmetry.space_group_name_H-M   'P 1'
#
loop_
_entity.id
_entity.type
_entity.pdbx_description
1 polymer ?
#
loop_
_entity_poly.entity_id
_entity_poly.type
_entity_poly.pdbx_seq_one_letter_code
_entity_poly.pdbx_strand_id
1 'polypeptide(L)' 'MERGIQQEMKQLIRNMERKGMTVEDIARLVDLLEEDVRGLLEE' A
#
# COMPACT_ATOMS: atom_id res chain seq x y z
N MET A 1 8.49 3.14 17.28
CA MET A 1 7.35 3.89 16.71
C MET A 1 7.15 3.57 15.24
N GLU A 2 8.22 3.47 14.43
CA GLU A 2 8.15 3.19 12.98
C GLU A 2 7.40 1.91 12.56
N ARG A 3 7.52 0.81 13.33
CA ARG A 3 6.86 -0.47 12.98
C ARG A 3 5.33 -0.41 13.03
N GLY A 4 4.76 0.46 13.85
CA GLY A 4 3.30 0.62 13.94
C GLY A 4 2.74 1.31 12.69
N ILE A 5 3.41 2.39 12.27
CA ILE A 5 3.05 3.17 11.08
C ILE A 5 3.17 2.31 9.82
N GLN A 6 4.22 1.48 9.72
CA GLN A 6 4.39 0.58 8.57
C GLN A 6 3.29 -0.49 8.48
N GLN A 7 2.83 -1.04 9.60
CA GLN A 7 1.72 -2.01 9.59
C GLN A 7 0.39 -1.36 9.21
N GLU A 8 0.12 -0.15 9.68
CA GLU A 8 -1.07 0.62 9.29
C GLU A 8 -1.06 0.93 7.79
N MET A 9 0.09 1.34 7.24
CA MET A 9 0.24 1.58 5.80
C MET A 9 0.02 0.30 4.97
N LYS A 10 0.57 -0.83 5.42
CA LYS A 10 0.35 -2.14 4.78
C LYS A 10 -1.13 -2.54 4.77
N GLN A 11 -1.85 -2.31 5.88
CA GLN A 11 -3.29 -2.57 5.94
C GLN A 11 -4.09 -1.64 5.03
N LEU A 12 -3.75 -0.35 4.99
CA LEU A 12 -4.40 0.62 4.10
C LEU A 12 -4.29 0.17 2.64
N ILE A 13 -3.07 -0.13 2.17
CA ILE A 13 -2.80 -0.56 0.79
C ILE A 13 -3.56 -1.85 0.45
N ARG A 14 -3.56 -2.85 1.34
CA ARG A 14 -4.33 -4.09 1.15
C ARG A 14 -5.83 -3.85 1.07
N ASN A 15 -6.37 -2.92 1.86
CA ASN A 15 -7.79 -2.58 1.80
C ASN A 15 -8.16 -1.86 0.50
N MET A 16 -7.25 -1.06 -0.06
CA MET A 16 -7.46 -0.37 -1.33
C MET A 16 -7.46 -1.35 -2.50
N GLU A 17 -6.52 -2.30 -2.51
CA GLU A 17 -6.45 -3.38 -3.51
C GLU A 17 -7.71 -4.26 -3.46
N ARG A 18 -8.17 -4.66 -2.26
CA ARG A 18 -9.42 -5.41 -2.08
C ARG A 18 -10.68 -4.67 -2.55
N LYS A 19 -10.62 -3.34 -2.62
CA LYS A 19 -11.70 -2.51 -3.18
C LYS A 19 -11.64 -2.38 -4.70
N GLY A 20 -10.69 -3.05 -5.35
CA GLY A 20 -10.51 -3.07 -6.80
C GLY A 20 -9.64 -1.94 -7.34
N MET A 21 -8.90 -1.22 -6.49
CA MET A 21 -7.93 -0.23 -6.98
C MET A 21 -6.70 -0.94 -7.53
N THR A 22 -6.16 -0.40 -8.63
CA THR A 22 -4.91 -0.92 -9.20
C THR A 22 -3.70 -0.45 -8.39
N VAL A 23 -2.54 -1.12 -8.57
CA VAL A 23 -1.27 -0.70 -7.97
C VAL A 23 -0.93 0.75 -8.35
N GLU A 24 -1.19 1.15 -9.59
CA GLU A 24 -0.96 2.51 -10.09
C GLU A 24 -1.86 3.54 -9.37
N ASP A 25 -3.16 3.22 -9.18
CA ASP A 25 -4.08 4.09 -8.45
C ASP A 25 -3.65 4.28 -7.00
N ILE A 26 -3.24 3.19 -6.35
CA ILE A 26 -2.79 3.19 -4.96
C ILE A 26 -1.50 4.01 -4.81
N ALA A 27 -0.49 3.76 -5.66
CA ALA A 27 0.78 4.47 -5.69
C ALA A 27 0.58 5.99 -5.78
N ARG A 28 -0.31 6.44 -6.67
CA ARG A 28 -0.66 7.86 -6.81
C ARG A 28 -1.35 8.44 -5.58
N LEU A 29 -2.21 7.68 -4.90
CA LEU A 29 -2.97 8.15 -3.75
C LEU A 29 -2.15 8.24 -2.46
N VAL A 30 -1.17 7.34 -2.30
CA VAL A 30 -0.33 7.25 -1.08
C VAL A 30 1.08 7.82 -1.28
N ASP A 31 1.33 8.45 -2.43
CA ASP A 31 2.61 9.07 -2.81
C ASP A 31 3.80 8.10 -2.66
N LEU A 32 3.61 6.88 -3.17
CA LEU A 32 4.64 5.84 -3.21
C LEU A 32 4.90 5.41 -4.64
N LEU A 33 6.05 4.79 -4.87
CA LEU A 33 6.33 4.12 -6.13
C LEU A 33 5.52 2.82 -6.23
N GLU A 34 5.17 2.42 -7.45
CA GLU A 34 4.47 1.14 -7.68
C GLU A 34 5.25 -0.06 -7.14
N GLU A 35 6.59 -0.01 -7.17
CA GLU A 35 7.45 -1.05 -6.61
C GLU A 35 7.32 -1.16 -5.09
N ASP A 36 7.24 -0.04 -4.38
CA ASP A 36 7.04 -0.01 -2.94
C ASP A 36 5.64 -0.54 -2.57
N VAL A 37 4.63 -0.16 -3.35
CA VAL A 37 3.26 -0.67 -3.17
C VAL A 37 3.20 -2.18 -3.39
N ARG A 38 3.90 -2.70 -4.42
CA ARG A 38 4.02 -4.15 -4.65
C ARG A 38 4.71 -4.85 -3.49
N GLY A 39 5.83 -4.33 -3.00
CA GLY A 39 6.53 -4.87 -1.84
C GLY A 39 5.69 -4.87 -0.56
N LEU A 40 4.79 -3.89 -0.40
CA LEU A 40 3.84 -3.83 0.73
C LEU A 40 2.67 -4.82 0.57
N LEU A 41 2.29 -5.18 -0.65
CA LEU A 41 1.27 -6.19 -0.93
C LEU A 41 1.82 -7.62 -0.77
N GLU A 42 3.08 -7.85 -1.12
CA GLU A 42 3.80 -9.09 -0.86
C GLU A 42 3.87 -9.39 0.66
N GLU A 43 3.85 -10.67 1.05
CA GLU A 43 3.70 -11.10 2.46
C GLU A 43 4.84 -10.64 3.38
#